data_AF-A0A2E2C4W0-F1
#
_entry.id   AF-A0A2E2C4W0-F1
#
_cell.length_a   1.000
_cell.length_b   1.000
_cell.length_c   1.000
_cell.angle_alpha   90.00
_cell.angle_beta   90.00
_cell.angle_gamma   90.00
#
_symmetry.space_group_name_H-M   'P 1'
#
loop_
_entity.id
_entity.type
_entity.pdbx_description
1 polymer ?
#
loop_
_entity_poly.entity_id
_entity_poly.type
_entity_poly.pdbx_seq_one_letter_code
_entity_poly.pdbx_strand_id
1 'polypeptide(L)'
;MNTRLSESYAYCQQLAKQTAGNFYYSFLALQKEQFQAMCVLYAYMRTVDDLGDQSELSSVDRGDALRSWREALHQLLEYQSDPDAPPYHPCFPALRDVIERYRIPREYFFAVIIGVESDLQPVTFATFEQLQEYCYHVAGVVGLCCIHIWGFHDERAPAAGVECGLAFQLTNILRDLAEDIQMGRVYLPREDLDRFGYSRSDIEAQVYDQRFRELMQFQVERARSYYQSSERLFDYLSPEGQRILKAMHRIYGGILTEMERMDYNVYATRFGLPRWRKLLIAGEAIVAARWFS
;
A
#
# COMPACT_ATOMS: atom_id res chain seq x y z
N MET A 1 1.14 -26.40 15.28
CA MET A 1 1.49 -25.82 13.96
C MET A 1 2.34 -26.86 13.25
N ASN A 2 1.92 -27.37 12.09
CA ASN A 2 2.71 -28.35 11.32
C ASN A 2 4.01 -27.68 10.83
N THR A 3 5.12 -28.43 10.71
CA THR A 3 6.47 -27.94 10.34
C THR A 3 6.45 -27.04 9.11
N ARG A 4 5.70 -27.44 8.08
CA ARG A 4 5.53 -26.67 6.83
C ARG A 4 4.94 -25.26 7.06
N LEU A 5 3.98 -25.15 7.98
CA LEU A 5 3.36 -23.86 8.29
C LEU A 5 4.36 -22.96 9.05
N SER A 6 5.12 -23.50 10.00
CA SER A 6 6.14 -22.71 10.71
C SER A 6 7.27 -22.24 9.79
N GLU A 7 7.70 -23.07 8.84
CA GLU A 7 8.70 -22.69 7.83
C GLU A 7 8.18 -21.56 6.93
N SER A 8 6.91 -21.63 6.53
CA SER A 8 6.25 -20.60 5.72
C SER A 8 6.21 -19.24 6.44
N TYR A 9 5.85 -19.22 7.72
CA TYR A 9 5.89 -17.99 8.52
C TYR A 9 7.32 -17.44 8.68
N ALA A 10 8.31 -18.31 8.89
CA ALA A 10 9.71 -17.92 9.01
C ALA A 10 10.23 -17.30 7.70
N TYR A 11 9.87 -17.91 6.55
CA TYR A 11 10.16 -17.35 5.23
C TYR A 11 9.58 -15.95 5.07
N CYS A 12 8.28 -15.77 5.35
CA CYS A 12 7.62 -14.46 5.22
C CYS A 12 8.26 -13.40 6.11
N GLN A 13 8.58 -13.75 7.36
CA GLN A 13 9.24 -12.84 8.29
C GLN A 13 10.65 -12.46 7.81
N GLN A 14 11.42 -13.43 7.29
CA GLN A 14 12.76 -13.18 6.76
C GLN A 14 12.71 -12.27 5.53
N LEU A 15 11.80 -12.52 4.59
CA LEU A 15 11.59 -11.68 3.41
C LEU A 15 11.21 -10.25 3.81
N ALA A 16 10.25 -10.10 4.72
CA ALA A 16 9.83 -8.80 5.24
C ALA A 16 11.00 -8.05 5.92
N LYS A 17 11.80 -8.75 6.73
CA LYS A 17 12.96 -8.18 7.40
C LYS A 17 14.02 -7.68 6.40
N GLN A 18 14.20 -8.38 5.29
CA GLN A 18 15.20 -8.05 4.27
C GLN A 18 14.76 -6.89 3.38
N THR A 19 13.48 -6.79 3.04
CA THR A 19 13.01 -5.88 1.97
C THR A 19 12.14 -4.72 2.45
N ALA A 20 11.47 -4.81 3.60
CA ALA A 20 10.53 -3.76 4.05
C ALA A 20 11.22 -2.53 4.70
N GLY A 21 12.53 -2.61 4.96
CA GLY A 21 13.29 -1.53 5.59
C GLY A 21 12.66 -1.06 6.91
N ASN A 22 12.38 0.24 7.02
CA ASN A 22 11.79 0.82 8.23
C ASN A 22 10.34 0.37 8.49
N PHE A 23 9.62 -0.08 7.46
CA PHE A 23 8.24 -0.55 7.59
C PHE A 23 8.15 -1.86 8.38
N TYR A 24 9.19 -2.69 8.35
CA TYR A 24 9.25 -3.89 9.20
C TYR A 24 9.14 -3.53 10.69
N TYR A 25 9.76 -2.43 11.12
CA TYR A 25 9.81 -2.04 12.52
C TYR A 25 8.53 -1.35 13.01
N SER A 26 7.73 -0.76 12.11
CA SER A 26 6.44 -0.19 12.52
C SER A 26 5.46 -1.27 12.99
N PHE A 27 5.60 -2.50 12.50
CA PHE A 27 4.82 -3.64 12.96
C PHE A 27 5.15 -4.07 14.40
N LEU A 28 6.31 -3.69 14.96
CA LEU A 28 6.67 -4.11 16.34
C LEU A 28 5.76 -3.52 17.42
N ALA A 29 4.92 -2.55 17.07
CA ALA A 29 3.86 -2.06 17.95
C ALA A 29 2.65 -3.02 18.06
N LEU A 30 2.60 -4.08 17.23
CA LEU A 30 1.57 -5.11 17.24
C LEU A 30 1.87 -6.25 18.22
N GLN A 31 0.82 -6.97 18.61
CA GLN A 31 0.96 -8.27 19.25
C GLN A 31 1.68 -9.25 18.31
N LYS A 32 2.33 -10.26 18.88
CA LYS A 32 3.20 -11.20 18.14
C LYS A 32 2.49 -11.84 16.94
N GLU A 33 1.23 -12.25 17.13
CA GLU A 33 0.43 -12.94 16.12
C GLU A 33 0.03 -12.00 14.98
N GLN A 34 -0.29 -10.74 15.28
CA GLN A 34 -0.61 -9.73 14.29
C GLN A 34 0.65 -9.27 13.54
N PHE A 35 1.78 -9.13 14.24
CA PHE A 35 3.08 -8.87 13.63
C PHE A 35 3.43 -9.96 12.59
N GLN A 36 3.28 -11.23 12.96
CA GLN A 36 3.52 -12.35 12.05
C GLN A 36 2.56 -12.32 10.84
N ALA A 37 1.29 -12.01 11.06
CA ALA A 37 0.31 -11.87 9.99
C ALA A 37 0.65 -10.70 9.04
N MET A 38 1.13 -9.56 9.57
CA MET A 38 1.62 -8.45 8.76
C MET A 38 2.85 -8.83 7.94
N CYS A 39 3.78 -9.63 8.47
CA CYS A 39 4.90 -10.16 7.68
C CYS A 39 4.43 -11.05 6.53
N VAL A 40 3.42 -11.89 6.75
CA VAL A 40 2.83 -12.75 5.71
C VAL A 40 2.14 -11.91 4.64
N LEU A 41 1.33 -10.93 5.06
CA LEU A 41 0.67 -10.01 4.14
C LEU A 41 1.70 -9.26 3.29
N TYR A 42 2.72 -8.67 3.93
CA TYR A 42 3.80 -7.99 3.23
C TYR A 42 4.54 -8.91 2.25
N ALA A 43 4.87 -10.14 2.68
CA ALA A 43 5.55 -11.11 1.82
C ALA A 43 4.71 -11.44 0.57
N TYR A 44 3.40 -11.61 0.71
CA TYR A 44 2.50 -11.79 -0.43
C TYR A 44 2.57 -10.58 -1.39
N MET A 45 2.34 -9.37 -0.89
CA MET A 45 2.33 -8.15 -1.72
C MET A 45 3.67 -7.99 -2.45
N ARG A 46 4.78 -8.13 -1.72
CA ARG A 46 6.13 -8.06 -2.29
C ARG A 46 6.34 -9.09 -3.40
N THR A 47 5.92 -10.34 -3.19
CA THR A 47 6.08 -11.36 -4.22
C THR A 47 5.25 -11.03 -5.48
N VAL A 48 4.02 -10.52 -5.33
CA VAL A 48 3.21 -10.12 -6.50
C VAL A 48 3.86 -8.94 -7.23
N ASP A 49 4.30 -7.89 -6.52
CA ASP A 49 5.01 -6.75 -7.10
C ASP A 49 6.28 -7.21 -7.84
N ASP A 50 7.08 -8.09 -7.24
CA ASP A 50 8.31 -8.61 -7.84
C ASP A 50 8.04 -9.40 -9.14
N LEU A 51 6.86 -10.00 -9.32
CA LEU A 51 6.46 -10.61 -10.60
C LEU A 51 6.17 -9.55 -11.68
N GLY A 52 5.60 -8.41 -11.29
CA GLY A 52 5.32 -7.28 -12.19
C GLY A 52 6.55 -6.43 -12.51
N ASP A 53 7.56 -6.40 -11.65
CA ASP A 53 8.73 -5.53 -11.78
C ASP A 53 9.99 -6.21 -12.35
N GLN A 54 9.90 -7.47 -12.80
CA GLN A 54 11.01 -8.20 -13.45
C GLN A 54 11.41 -7.56 -14.79
N SER A 55 12.27 -6.54 -14.74
CA SER A 55 12.69 -5.74 -15.90
C SER A 55 13.41 -6.52 -17.00
N GLU A 56 13.99 -7.68 -16.66
CA GLU A 56 14.64 -8.59 -17.61
C GLU A 56 13.62 -9.34 -18.49
N LEU A 57 12.35 -9.38 -18.09
CA LEU A 57 11.27 -10.06 -18.80
C LEU A 57 10.42 -9.09 -19.63
N SER A 58 9.82 -9.60 -20.71
CA SER A 58 8.85 -8.83 -21.47
C SER A 58 7.56 -8.59 -20.66
N SER A 59 6.75 -7.58 -21.03
CA SER A 59 5.43 -7.39 -20.40
C SER A 59 4.51 -8.61 -20.59
N VAL A 60 4.70 -9.40 -21.65
CA VAL A 60 3.94 -10.64 -21.88
C VAL A 60 4.35 -11.69 -20.85
N ASP A 61 5.65 -11.95 -20.70
CA ASP A 61 6.15 -12.97 -19.76
C ASP A 61 5.80 -12.64 -18.30
N ARG A 62 5.87 -11.35 -17.91
CA ARG A 62 5.41 -10.89 -16.59
C ARG A 62 3.91 -11.12 -16.41
N GLY A 63 3.11 -10.83 -17.45
CA GLY A 63 1.68 -11.13 -17.44
C GLY A 63 1.39 -12.62 -17.29
N ASP A 64 2.18 -13.49 -17.93
CA ASP A 64 2.05 -14.95 -17.82
C ASP A 64 2.40 -15.44 -16.40
N ALA A 65 3.41 -14.85 -15.77
CA ALA A 65 3.79 -15.13 -14.39
C ALA A 65 2.68 -14.73 -13.41
N LEU A 66 2.07 -13.54 -13.58
CA LEU A 66 0.94 -13.09 -12.76
C LEU A 66 -0.30 -13.97 -12.94
N ARG A 67 -0.60 -14.42 -14.18
CA ARG A 67 -1.68 -15.39 -14.44
C ARG A 67 -1.43 -16.72 -13.74
N SER A 68 -0.21 -17.24 -13.82
CA SER A 68 0.17 -18.48 -13.12
C SER A 68 0.04 -18.35 -11.60
N TRP A 69 0.44 -17.21 -11.05
CA TRP A 69 0.28 -16.90 -9.63
C TRP A 69 -1.21 -16.84 -9.22
N ARG A 70 -2.04 -16.19 -10.04
CA ARG A 70 -3.50 -16.09 -9.84
C ARG A 70 -4.15 -17.48 -9.81
N GLU A 71 -3.80 -18.35 -10.75
CA GLU A 71 -4.30 -19.74 -10.79
C GLU A 71 -3.86 -20.52 -9.55
N ALA A 72 -2.60 -20.38 -9.13
CA ALA A 72 -2.10 -21.03 -7.92
C ALA A 72 -2.80 -20.53 -6.65
N LEU A 73 -3.13 -19.23 -6.58
CA LEU A 73 -3.92 -18.66 -5.49
C LEU A 73 -5.37 -19.19 -5.48
N HIS A 74 -6.01 -19.35 -6.65
CA HIS A 74 -7.31 -20.01 -6.74
C HIS A 74 -7.27 -21.43 -6.18
N GLN A 75 -6.30 -22.24 -6.62
CA GLN A 75 -6.13 -23.62 -6.15
C GLN A 75 -5.88 -23.69 -4.65
N LEU A 76 -5.09 -22.75 -4.11
CA LEU A 76 -4.93 -22.60 -2.67
C LEU A 76 -6.30 -22.40 -2.03
N LEU A 77 -7.04 -21.36 -2.40
CA LEU A 77 -8.24 -20.96 -1.66
C LEU A 77 -9.44 -21.92 -1.84
N GLU A 78 -9.48 -22.73 -2.90
CA GLU A 78 -10.55 -23.72 -3.14
C GLU A 78 -10.37 -25.07 -2.40
N TYR A 79 -9.31 -25.22 -1.59
CA TYR A 79 -8.96 -26.48 -0.90
C TYR A 79 -8.79 -27.69 -1.83
N GLN A 80 -8.57 -27.45 -3.11
CA GLN A 80 -8.29 -28.50 -4.09
C GLN A 80 -6.83 -28.99 -4.04
N SER A 81 -6.02 -28.39 -3.17
CA SER A 81 -4.61 -28.75 -3.01
C SER A 81 -4.47 -29.99 -2.13
N ASP A 82 -3.74 -30.99 -2.62
CA ASP A 82 -3.23 -32.09 -1.80
C ASP A 82 -2.42 -31.51 -0.61
N PRO A 83 -2.80 -31.80 0.65
CA PRO A 83 -2.08 -31.33 1.83
C PRO A 83 -0.60 -31.73 1.87
N ASP A 84 -0.23 -32.81 1.17
CA ASP A 84 1.13 -33.35 1.16
C ASP A 84 1.97 -32.82 -0.01
N ALA A 85 1.34 -32.31 -1.08
CA ALA A 85 2.04 -31.71 -2.21
C ALA A 85 2.85 -30.46 -1.80
N PRO A 86 4.03 -30.21 -2.41
CA PRO A 86 4.79 -29.00 -2.13
C PRO A 86 3.98 -27.75 -2.53
N PRO A 87 4.03 -26.65 -1.73
CA PRO A 87 3.29 -25.44 -2.07
C PRO A 87 3.90 -24.78 -3.32
N TYR A 88 3.06 -24.15 -4.14
CA TYR A 88 3.51 -23.37 -5.29
C TYR A 88 4.53 -22.29 -4.89
N HIS A 89 4.32 -21.63 -3.74
CA HIS A 89 5.25 -20.66 -3.18
C HIS A 89 5.43 -20.85 -1.66
N PRO A 90 6.62 -20.62 -1.09
CA PRO A 90 6.86 -20.78 0.34
C PRO A 90 5.95 -19.95 1.25
N CYS A 91 5.39 -18.83 0.78
CA CYS A 91 4.47 -18.00 1.58
C CYS A 91 3.03 -18.54 1.66
N PHE A 92 2.63 -19.45 0.78
CA PHE A 92 1.23 -19.87 0.63
C PHE A 92 0.62 -20.55 1.88
N PRO A 93 1.32 -21.47 2.57
CA PRO A 93 0.77 -22.06 3.78
C PRO A 93 0.43 -21.02 4.86
N ALA A 94 1.33 -20.06 5.11
CA ALA A 94 1.10 -18.98 6.06
C ALA A 94 0.01 -18.01 5.57
N LEU A 95 -0.02 -17.70 4.27
CA LEU A 95 -1.04 -16.86 3.66
C LEU A 95 -2.45 -17.43 3.90
N ARG A 96 -2.66 -18.72 3.62
CA ARG A 96 -3.94 -19.39 3.87
C ARG A 96 -4.35 -19.28 5.34
N ASP A 97 -3.44 -19.61 6.26
CA ASP A 97 -3.70 -19.55 7.71
C ASP A 97 -4.07 -18.12 8.16
N VAL A 98 -3.42 -17.09 7.63
CA VAL A 98 -3.75 -15.68 7.92
C VAL A 98 -5.12 -15.30 7.36
N ILE A 99 -5.43 -15.67 6.12
CA ILE A 99 -6.73 -15.41 5.48
C ILE A 99 -7.87 -16.00 6.31
N GLU A 100 -7.73 -17.25 6.72
CA GLU A 100 -8.75 -17.96 7.52
C GLU A 100 -8.86 -17.38 8.94
N ARG A 101 -7.72 -17.17 9.61
CA ARG A 101 -7.68 -16.69 11.00
C ARG A 101 -8.28 -15.30 11.16
N TYR A 102 -7.96 -14.38 10.25
CA TYR A 102 -8.41 -12.98 10.30
C TYR A 102 -9.64 -12.72 9.43
N ARG A 103 -10.20 -13.78 8.83
CA ARG A 103 -11.39 -13.73 7.96
C ARG A 103 -11.26 -12.66 6.89
N ILE A 104 -10.08 -12.58 6.27
CA ILE A 104 -9.80 -11.60 5.23
C ILE A 104 -10.53 -12.05 3.95
N PRO A 105 -11.37 -11.19 3.35
CA PRO A 105 -12.01 -11.50 2.09
C PRO A 105 -10.98 -11.85 1.00
N ARG A 106 -11.21 -12.98 0.34
CA ARG A 106 -10.27 -13.59 -0.60
C ARG A 106 -10.05 -12.71 -1.83
N GLU A 107 -11.10 -12.01 -2.24
CA GLU A 107 -11.13 -11.06 -3.34
C GLU A 107 -10.07 -9.97 -3.22
N TYR A 108 -9.66 -9.60 -1.99
CA TYR A 108 -8.64 -8.57 -1.79
C TYR A 108 -7.27 -9.02 -2.31
N PHE A 109 -6.94 -10.30 -2.20
CA PHE A 109 -5.67 -10.83 -2.70
C PHE A 109 -5.65 -10.89 -4.24
N PHE A 110 -6.79 -11.18 -4.86
CA PHE A 110 -6.93 -11.11 -6.32
C PHE A 110 -6.92 -9.68 -6.86
N ALA A 111 -7.50 -8.75 -6.11
CA ALA A 111 -7.50 -7.32 -6.43
C ALA A 111 -6.09 -6.72 -6.46
N VAL A 112 -5.19 -7.18 -5.59
CA VAL A 112 -3.76 -6.81 -5.63
C VAL A 112 -3.12 -7.24 -6.96
N ILE A 113 -3.41 -8.47 -7.42
CA ILE A 113 -2.88 -8.97 -8.69
C ILE A 113 -3.37 -8.09 -9.85
N ILE A 114 -4.64 -7.67 -9.83
CA ILE A 114 -5.21 -6.72 -10.81
C ILE A 114 -4.42 -5.38 -10.79
N GLY A 115 -4.10 -4.88 -9.60
CA GLY A 115 -3.27 -3.68 -9.45
C GLY A 115 -1.92 -3.81 -10.14
N VAL A 116 -1.18 -4.88 -9.86
CA VAL A 116 0.14 -5.12 -10.47
C VAL A 116 0.04 -5.39 -11.98
N GLU A 117 -0.98 -6.11 -12.44
CA GLU A 117 -1.25 -6.30 -13.87
C GLU A 117 -1.47 -4.97 -14.59
N SER A 118 -2.12 -4.00 -13.94
CA SER A 118 -2.37 -2.67 -14.53
C SER A 118 -1.09 -1.87 -14.76
N ASP A 119 -0.03 -2.14 -13.99
CA ASP A 119 1.29 -1.50 -14.12
C ASP A 119 2.17 -2.14 -15.22
N LEU A 120 1.73 -3.23 -15.87
CA LEU A 120 2.45 -3.85 -17.01
C LEU A 120 2.39 -3.03 -18.30
N GLN A 121 1.42 -2.11 -18.38
CA GLN A 121 1.24 -1.17 -19.49
C GLN A 121 1.52 0.26 -19.00
N PRO A 122 1.81 1.20 -19.91
CA PRO A 122 1.97 2.60 -19.53
C PRO A 122 0.73 3.12 -18.79
N VAL A 123 0.94 3.60 -17.56
CA VAL A 123 -0.13 4.11 -16.72
C VAL A 123 -0.51 5.52 -17.14
N THR A 124 -1.75 5.69 -17.61
CA THR A 124 -2.37 7.00 -17.86
C THR A 124 -3.84 6.95 -17.50
N PHE A 125 -4.34 7.98 -16.82
CA PHE A 125 -5.76 8.09 -16.45
C PHE A 125 -6.39 9.30 -17.13
N ALA A 126 -7.58 9.12 -17.70
CA ALA A 126 -8.36 10.22 -18.25
C ALA A 126 -9.01 11.04 -17.11
N THR A 127 -9.56 10.36 -16.12
CA THR A 127 -10.33 10.97 -15.02
C THR A 127 -9.85 10.51 -13.65
N PHE A 128 -10.22 11.26 -12.62
CA PHE A 128 -9.93 10.93 -11.23
C PHE A 128 -10.60 9.62 -10.79
N GLU A 129 -11.77 9.28 -11.31
CA GLU A 129 -12.43 8.01 -11.01
C GLU A 129 -11.57 6.81 -11.44
N GLN A 130 -10.92 6.91 -12.60
CA GLN A 130 -10.00 5.86 -13.06
C GLN A 130 -8.76 5.76 -12.17
N LEU A 131 -8.22 6.91 -11.75
CA LEU A 131 -7.12 6.92 -10.78
C LEU A 131 -7.56 6.33 -9.43
N GLN A 132 -8.79 6.60 -9.00
CA GLN A 132 -9.34 6.06 -7.76
C GLN A 132 -9.50 4.54 -7.83
N GLU A 133 -9.96 4.00 -8.95
CA GLU A 133 -10.02 2.55 -9.18
C GLU A 133 -8.64 1.91 -9.13
N TYR A 134 -7.63 2.55 -9.75
CA TYR A 134 -6.24 2.12 -9.61
C TYR A 134 -5.78 2.12 -8.15
N CYS A 135 -5.98 3.23 -7.43
CA CYS A 135 -5.60 3.37 -6.02
C CYS A 135 -6.30 2.35 -5.12
N TYR A 136 -7.53 1.96 -5.44
CA TYR A 136 -8.23 0.89 -4.73
C TYR A 136 -7.45 -0.44 -4.83
N HIS A 137 -7.01 -0.83 -6.02
CA HIS A 137 -6.30 -2.08 -6.25
C HIS A 137 -4.89 -2.10 -5.67
N VAL A 138 -4.16 -0.98 -5.69
CA VAL A 138 -2.76 -0.94 -5.21
C VAL A 138 -2.60 -0.53 -3.74
N ALA A 139 -3.60 0.09 -3.14
CA ALA A 139 -3.51 0.58 -1.76
C ALA A 139 -4.78 0.35 -0.92
N GLY A 140 -5.96 0.55 -1.51
CA GLY A 140 -7.24 0.38 -0.81
C GLY A 140 -7.41 -1.03 -0.24
N VAL A 141 -7.24 -2.06 -1.08
CA VAL A 141 -7.36 -3.47 -0.67
C VAL A 141 -6.26 -3.90 0.32
N VAL A 142 -5.08 -3.30 0.25
CA VAL A 142 -4.02 -3.51 1.24
C VAL A 142 -4.46 -2.96 2.60
N GLY A 143 -5.05 -1.75 2.62
CA GLY A 143 -5.66 -1.17 3.82
C GLY A 143 -6.77 -2.06 4.40
N LEU A 144 -7.61 -2.64 3.55
CA LEU A 144 -8.63 -3.60 3.96
C LEU A 144 -8.04 -4.84 4.64
N CYS A 145 -7.02 -5.46 4.04
CA CYS A 145 -6.31 -6.58 4.66
C CYS A 145 -5.70 -6.19 6.03
N CYS A 146 -5.11 -5.00 6.14
CA CYS A 146 -4.53 -4.50 7.38
C CYS A 146 -5.57 -4.38 8.50
N ILE A 147 -6.74 -3.78 8.23
CA ILE A 147 -7.76 -3.59 9.28
C ILE A 147 -8.35 -4.92 9.76
N HIS A 148 -8.43 -5.95 8.90
CA HIS A 148 -8.80 -7.30 9.32
C HIS A 148 -7.76 -7.90 10.29
N ILE A 149 -6.47 -7.68 10.05
CA ILE A 149 -5.40 -8.15 10.95
C ILE A 149 -5.42 -7.37 12.27
N TRP A 150 -5.62 -6.06 12.21
CA TRP A 150 -5.65 -5.20 13.40
C TRP A 150 -6.91 -5.42 14.24
N GLY A 151 -8.01 -5.78 13.59
CA GLY A 151 -9.33 -5.94 14.20
C GLY A 151 -10.14 -4.65 14.18
N PHE A 152 -11.43 -4.79 13.91
CA PHE A 152 -12.42 -3.72 13.93
C PHE A 152 -13.74 -4.23 14.51
N HIS A 153 -14.61 -3.32 14.96
CA HIS A 153 -15.87 -3.65 15.63
C HIS A 153 -17.11 -3.02 14.95
N ASP A 154 -16.90 -2.26 13.87
CA ASP A 154 -17.98 -1.62 13.11
C ASP A 154 -17.91 -2.04 11.64
N GLU A 155 -19.05 -2.41 11.05
CA GLU A 155 -19.16 -2.83 9.64
C GLU A 155 -18.82 -1.71 8.65
N ARG A 156 -18.74 -0.46 9.09
CA ARG A 156 -18.31 0.70 8.29
C ARG A 156 -16.78 0.81 8.17
N ALA A 157 -16.01 0.02 8.93
CA ALA A 157 -14.55 0.03 8.90
C ALA A 157 -13.96 -0.18 7.50
N PRO A 158 -14.43 -1.14 6.68
CA PRO A 158 -13.91 -1.34 5.32
C PRO A 158 -14.00 -0.10 4.43
N ALA A 159 -15.16 0.58 4.42
CA ALA A 159 -15.34 1.77 3.59
C ALA A 159 -14.37 2.91 4.01
N ALA A 160 -14.20 3.14 5.31
CA ALA A 160 -13.25 4.11 5.82
C ALA A 160 -11.78 3.68 5.60
N GLY A 161 -11.51 2.38 5.60
CA GLY A 161 -10.22 1.79 5.26
C GLY A 161 -9.82 2.05 3.81
N VAL A 162 -10.77 1.96 2.87
CA VAL A 162 -10.54 2.31 1.46
C VAL A 162 -10.19 3.79 1.31
N GLU A 163 -10.94 4.69 1.97
CA GLU A 163 -10.65 6.13 1.97
C GLU A 163 -9.25 6.43 2.52
N CYS A 164 -8.85 5.77 3.60
CA CYS A 164 -7.51 5.89 4.17
C CYS A 164 -6.42 5.42 3.18
N GLY A 165 -6.62 4.27 2.53
CA GLY A 165 -5.70 3.73 1.53
C GLY A 165 -5.55 4.69 0.34
N LEU A 166 -6.66 5.25 -0.14
CA LEU A 166 -6.67 6.26 -1.20
C LEU A 166 -5.89 7.52 -0.78
N ALA A 167 -6.11 8.04 0.43
CA ALA A 167 -5.40 9.20 0.94
C ALA A 167 -3.87 8.99 0.94
N PHE A 168 -3.41 7.82 1.38
CA PHE A 168 -1.99 7.47 1.41
C PHE A 168 -1.42 7.31 0.00
N GLN A 169 -2.16 6.71 -0.92
CA GLN A 169 -1.69 6.49 -2.29
C GLN A 169 -1.62 7.79 -3.09
N LEU A 170 -2.61 8.68 -2.95
CA LEU A 170 -2.54 10.02 -3.52
C LEU A 170 -1.33 10.78 -2.97
N THR A 171 -1.02 10.63 -1.68
CA THR A 171 0.18 11.22 -1.08
C THR A 171 1.47 10.68 -1.72
N ASN A 172 1.54 9.37 -2.01
CA ASN A 172 2.70 8.77 -2.69
C ASN A 172 2.85 9.30 -4.12
N ILE A 173 1.77 9.33 -4.89
CA ILE A 173 1.75 9.84 -6.27
C ILE A 173 2.28 11.28 -6.33
N LEU A 174 1.83 12.14 -5.41
CA LEU A 174 2.30 13.52 -5.38
C LEU A 174 3.77 13.62 -4.96
N ARG A 175 4.20 12.78 -4.01
CA ARG A 175 5.58 12.79 -3.50
C ARG A 175 6.58 12.33 -4.56
N ASP A 176 6.22 11.30 -5.31
CA ASP A 176 7.13 10.59 -6.20
C ASP A 176 6.97 11.00 -7.67
N LEU A 177 6.16 12.04 -7.98
CA LEU A 177 5.89 12.54 -9.34
C LEU A 177 7.16 12.67 -10.21
N ALA A 178 8.25 13.18 -9.64
CA ALA A 178 9.53 13.36 -10.34
C ALA A 178 10.25 12.04 -10.66
N GLU A 179 10.10 11.02 -9.82
CA GLU A 179 10.68 9.69 -9.99
C GLU A 179 9.80 8.86 -10.93
N ASP A 180 8.48 8.94 -10.77
CA ASP A 180 7.49 8.24 -11.59
C ASP A 180 7.63 8.61 -13.07
N ILE A 181 7.82 9.90 -13.38
CA ILE A 181 8.00 10.32 -14.77
C ILE A 181 9.30 9.79 -15.39
N GLN A 182 10.37 9.61 -14.61
CA GLN A 182 11.61 8.98 -15.09
C GLN A 182 11.39 7.51 -15.45
N MET A 183 10.42 6.87 -14.81
CA MET A 183 9.97 5.51 -15.12
C MET A 183 8.88 5.49 -16.22
N GLY A 184 8.57 6.65 -16.82
CA GLY A 184 7.57 6.80 -17.87
C GLY A 184 6.11 6.76 -17.37
N ARG A 185 5.88 6.90 -16.06
CA ARG A 185 4.57 6.79 -15.41
C ARG A 185 4.03 8.19 -15.07
N VAL A 186 2.74 8.41 -15.36
CA VAL A 186 2.01 9.64 -14.96
C VAL A 186 0.66 9.26 -14.39
N TYR A 187 0.55 9.32 -13.06
CA TYR A 187 -0.67 8.96 -12.34
C TYR A 187 -1.68 10.12 -12.25
N LEU A 188 -1.25 11.37 -12.40
CA LEU A 188 -2.18 12.51 -12.35
C LEU A 188 -3.20 12.42 -13.51
N PRO A 189 -4.51 12.57 -13.24
CA PRO A 189 -5.53 12.46 -14.28
C PRO A 189 -5.38 13.55 -15.34
N ARG A 190 -5.59 13.19 -16.60
CA ARG A 190 -5.53 14.14 -17.72
C ARG A 190 -6.53 15.29 -17.56
N GLU A 191 -7.73 15.04 -17.06
CA GLU A 191 -8.70 16.12 -16.79
C GLU A 191 -8.18 17.18 -15.82
N ASP A 192 -7.36 16.79 -14.84
CA ASP A 192 -6.78 17.73 -13.88
C ASP A 192 -5.59 18.47 -14.51
N LEU A 193 -4.75 17.76 -15.27
CA LEU A 193 -3.68 18.38 -16.06
C LEU A 193 -4.25 19.46 -17.00
N ASP A 194 -5.29 19.11 -17.77
CA ASP A 194 -5.98 20.01 -18.69
C ASP A 194 -6.63 21.19 -17.94
N ARG A 195 -7.27 20.94 -16.79
CA ARG A 195 -7.92 21.96 -15.95
C ARG A 195 -6.95 23.06 -15.51
N PHE A 196 -5.71 22.71 -15.19
CA PHE A 196 -4.68 23.67 -14.77
C PHE A 196 -3.75 24.09 -15.93
N GLY A 197 -4.05 23.64 -17.16
CA GLY A 197 -3.24 23.95 -18.34
C GLY A 197 -1.81 23.43 -18.25
N TYR A 198 -1.59 22.32 -17.53
CA TYR A 198 -0.29 21.67 -17.34
C TYR A 198 -0.25 20.40 -18.20
N SER A 199 0.89 20.06 -18.79
CA SER A 199 1.01 18.93 -19.72
C SER A 199 1.97 17.85 -19.20
N ARG A 200 1.90 16.65 -19.79
CA ARG A 200 2.91 15.61 -19.57
C ARG A 200 4.32 16.12 -19.90
N SER A 201 4.48 16.88 -20.97
CA SER A 201 5.78 17.45 -21.35
C SER A 201 6.28 18.48 -20.33
N ASP A 202 5.38 19.22 -19.67
CA ASP A 202 5.76 20.09 -18.55
C ASP A 202 6.28 19.25 -17.36
N ILE A 203 5.66 18.09 -17.06
CA ILE A 203 6.14 17.15 -16.01
C ILE A 203 7.54 16.61 -16.38
N GLU A 204 7.73 16.16 -17.62
CA GLU A 204 9.00 15.63 -18.13
C GLU A 204 10.11 16.68 -18.08
N ALA A 205 9.80 17.93 -18.41
CA ALA A 205 10.71 19.07 -18.31
C ALA A 205 10.81 19.66 -16.89
N GLN A 206 10.07 19.11 -15.92
CA GLN A 206 10.01 19.56 -14.53
C GLN A 206 9.72 21.07 -14.40
N VAL A 207 8.78 21.58 -15.20
CA VAL A 207 8.43 23.01 -15.24
C VAL A 207 7.73 23.40 -13.94
N TYR A 208 8.44 24.13 -13.09
CA TYR A 208 7.89 24.65 -11.84
C TYR A 208 7.40 26.10 -12.01
N ASP A 209 6.11 26.28 -12.29
CA ASP A 209 5.46 27.58 -12.46
C ASP A 209 4.15 27.68 -11.64
N GLN A 210 3.36 28.74 -11.88
CA GLN A 210 2.10 28.94 -11.18
C GLN A 210 1.06 27.84 -11.48
N ARG A 211 1.02 27.30 -12.71
CA ARG A 211 0.10 26.23 -13.11
C ARG A 211 0.38 24.97 -12.30
N PHE A 212 1.67 24.63 -12.17
CA PHE A 212 2.11 23.50 -11.37
C PHE A 212 1.70 23.63 -9.90
N ARG A 213 1.91 24.80 -9.29
CA ARG A 213 1.55 25.05 -7.89
C ARG A 213 0.05 24.91 -7.64
N GLU A 214 -0.78 25.46 -8.52
CA GLU A 214 -2.24 25.37 -8.42
C GLU A 214 -2.73 23.93 -8.60
N LEU A 215 -2.16 23.18 -9.56
CA LEU A 215 -2.42 21.75 -9.73
C LEU A 215 -2.06 20.96 -8.48
N MET A 216 -0.85 21.14 -7.94
CA MET A 216 -0.40 20.42 -6.76
C MET A 216 -1.22 20.76 -5.52
N GLN A 217 -1.55 22.04 -5.31
CA GLN A 217 -2.44 22.47 -4.23
C GLN A 217 -3.80 21.77 -4.33
N PHE A 218 -4.38 21.71 -5.53
CA PHE A 218 -5.65 21.03 -5.75
C PHE A 218 -5.58 19.53 -5.43
N GLN A 219 -4.51 18.84 -5.84
CA GLN A 219 -4.32 17.42 -5.53
C GLN A 219 -4.05 17.17 -4.04
N VAL A 220 -3.29 18.05 -3.38
CA VAL A 220 -3.04 17.97 -1.94
C VAL A 220 -4.35 18.13 -1.18
N GLU A 221 -5.19 19.10 -1.54
CA GLU A 221 -6.50 19.31 -0.91
C GLU A 221 -7.41 18.10 -1.13
N ARG A 222 -7.40 17.51 -2.34
CA ARG A 222 -8.11 16.27 -2.61
C ARG A 222 -7.64 15.14 -1.69
N ALA A 223 -6.34 14.93 -1.55
CA ALA A 223 -5.80 13.93 -0.63
C ALA A 223 -6.22 14.22 0.83
N ARG A 224 -6.15 15.48 1.28
CA ARG A 224 -6.60 15.92 2.61
C ARG A 224 -8.06 15.61 2.88
N SER A 225 -8.94 15.78 1.91
CA SER A 225 -10.36 15.43 2.06
C SER A 225 -10.55 13.94 2.36
N TYR A 226 -9.73 13.08 1.77
CA TYR A 226 -9.75 11.65 2.07
C TYR A 226 -9.19 11.31 3.45
N TYR A 227 -8.11 11.99 3.89
CA TYR A 227 -7.65 11.88 5.29
C TYR A 227 -8.79 12.20 6.27
N GLN A 228 -9.44 13.36 6.08
CA GLN A 228 -10.56 13.80 6.93
C GLN A 228 -11.71 12.79 6.93
N SER A 229 -12.14 12.32 5.75
CA SER A 229 -13.21 11.32 5.65
C SER A 229 -12.86 10.00 6.35
N SER A 230 -11.58 9.61 6.31
CA SER A 230 -11.09 8.37 6.90
C SER A 230 -10.84 8.44 8.41
N GLU A 231 -10.91 9.63 9.04
CA GLU A 231 -10.74 9.76 10.50
C GLU A 231 -11.77 8.93 11.29
N ARG A 232 -12.96 8.73 10.73
CA ARG A 232 -13.98 7.82 11.29
C ARG A 232 -13.48 6.39 11.50
N LEU A 233 -12.44 5.96 10.78
CA LEU A 233 -11.83 4.65 10.95
C LEU A 233 -11.21 4.49 12.36
N PHE A 234 -10.74 5.57 13.00
CA PHE A 234 -10.23 5.49 14.37
C PHE A 234 -11.30 4.94 15.33
N ASP A 235 -12.54 5.40 15.18
CA ASP A 235 -13.64 4.95 16.04
C ASP A 235 -14.07 3.51 15.76
N TYR A 236 -13.74 2.96 14.58
CA TYR A 236 -14.17 1.62 14.16
C TYR A 236 -13.14 0.53 14.46
N LEU A 237 -11.87 0.89 14.65
CA LEU A 237 -10.77 -0.06 14.89
C LEU A 237 -10.67 -0.47 16.36
N SER A 238 -10.03 -1.62 16.57
CA SER A 238 -9.50 -2.02 17.89
C SER A 238 -8.47 -0.99 18.41
N PRO A 239 -8.21 -0.92 19.73
CA PRO A 239 -7.18 -0.04 20.28
C PRO A 239 -5.79 -0.25 19.67
N GLU A 240 -5.43 -1.49 19.35
CA GLU A 240 -4.20 -1.84 18.64
C GLU A 240 -4.15 -1.20 17.25
N GLY A 241 -5.22 -1.36 16.47
CA GLY A 241 -5.35 -0.78 15.14
C GLY A 241 -5.30 0.74 15.15
N GLN A 242 -5.97 1.38 16.12
CA GLN A 242 -5.95 2.84 16.29
C GLN A 242 -4.52 3.38 16.47
N ARG A 243 -3.67 2.72 17.26
CA ARG A 243 -2.28 3.15 17.49
C ARG A 243 -1.47 3.15 16.19
N ILE A 244 -1.61 2.10 15.38
CA ILE A 244 -0.89 1.98 14.10
C ILE A 244 -1.43 2.98 13.09
N LEU A 245 -2.76 3.07 12.98
CA LEU A 245 -3.41 4.01 12.09
C LEU A 245 -2.96 5.44 12.38
N LYS A 246 -2.84 5.81 13.66
CA LYS A 246 -2.36 7.11 14.12
C LYS A 246 -0.91 7.36 13.69
N ALA A 247 -0.05 6.36 13.82
CA ALA A 247 1.33 6.44 13.36
C ALA A 247 1.40 6.65 11.84
N MET A 248 0.61 5.88 11.07
CA MET A 248 0.56 6.00 9.61
C MET A 248 0.02 7.36 9.16
N HIS A 249 -1.09 7.83 9.74
CA HIS A 249 -1.66 9.15 9.49
C HIS A 249 -0.64 10.27 9.74
N ARG A 250 0.10 10.20 10.86
CA ARG A 250 1.16 11.18 11.15
C ARG A 250 2.30 11.12 10.15
N ILE A 251 2.68 9.92 9.71
CA ILE A 251 3.78 9.75 8.76
C ILE A 251 3.41 10.29 7.38
N TYR A 252 2.28 9.85 6.84
CA TYR A 252 1.85 10.20 5.49
C TYR A 252 1.21 11.58 5.42
N GLY A 253 0.34 11.95 6.36
CA GLY A 253 -0.21 13.31 6.45
C GLY A 253 0.87 14.38 6.68
N GLY A 254 1.94 14.02 7.40
CA GLY A 254 3.12 14.88 7.55
C GLY A 254 3.84 15.18 6.23
N ILE A 255 3.77 14.30 5.23
CA ILE A 255 4.36 14.54 3.91
C ILE A 255 3.61 15.66 3.19
N LEU A 256 2.27 15.66 3.22
CA LEU A 256 1.45 16.71 2.61
C LEU A 256 1.72 18.08 3.24
N THR A 257 1.83 18.14 4.57
CA THR A 257 2.18 19.39 5.26
C THR A 257 3.58 19.89 4.89
N GLU A 258 4.55 18.99 4.70
CA GLU A 258 5.89 19.39 4.25
C GLU A 258 5.89 19.86 2.78
N MET A 259 5.07 19.26 1.91
CA MET A 259 4.87 19.75 0.54
C MET A 259 4.36 21.19 0.52
N GLU A 260 3.29 21.48 1.27
CA GLU A 260 2.75 22.85 1.39
C GLU A 260 3.80 23.84 1.90
N ARG A 261 4.57 23.45 2.92
CA ARG A 261 5.61 24.30 3.51
C ARG A 261 6.70 24.68 2.50
N MET A 262 6.96 23.84 1.51
CA MET A 262 7.96 24.05 0.47
C MET A 262 7.33 24.44 -0.87
N ASP A 263 6.12 25.02 -0.85
CA ASP A 263 5.42 25.52 -2.05
C ASP A 263 5.20 24.42 -3.11
N TYR A 264 5.04 23.18 -2.67
CA TYR A 264 4.79 21.98 -3.49
C TYR A 264 5.92 21.59 -4.45
N ASN A 265 7.13 22.12 -4.29
CA ASN A 265 8.22 21.86 -5.23
C ASN A 265 8.84 20.44 -5.09
N VAL A 266 8.11 19.43 -5.58
CA VAL A 266 8.51 18.00 -5.58
C VAL A 266 9.65 17.71 -6.55
N TYR A 267 9.92 18.59 -7.52
CA TYR A 267 11.03 18.45 -8.46
C TYR A 267 12.37 18.80 -7.80
N ALA A 268 12.40 19.79 -6.91
CA ALA A 268 13.63 20.22 -6.24
C ALA A 268 14.04 19.34 -5.06
N THR A 269 13.08 18.69 -4.39
CA THR A 269 13.36 17.89 -3.20
C THR A 269 12.36 16.76 -3.06
N ARG A 270 12.85 15.55 -2.80
CA ARG A 270 11.98 14.44 -2.41
C ARG A 270 11.46 14.65 -0.99
N PHE A 271 10.15 14.79 -0.85
CA PHE A 271 9.52 14.93 0.46
C PHE A 271 9.51 13.61 1.22
N GLY A 272 9.92 13.65 2.48
CA GLY A 272 9.81 12.50 3.36
C GLY A 272 10.12 12.90 4.78
N LEU A 273 9.51 12.23 5.75
CA LEU A 273 9.91 12.45 7.13
C LEU A 273 11.35 11.96 7.34
N PRO A 274 12.22 12.78 7.96
CA PRO A 274 13.57 12.35 8.29
C PRO A 274 13.52 11.11 9.19
N ARG A 275 14.52 10.23 9.04
CA ARG A 275 14.54 8.91 9.70
C ARG A 275 14.26 8.97 11.21
N TRP A 276 14.73 10.00 11.90
CA TRP A 276 14.48 10.21 13.33
C TRP A 276 13.00 10.51 13.66
N ARG A 277 12.27 11.23 12.81
CA ARG A 277 10.81 11.47 13.00
C ARG A 277 10.04 10.17 12.78
N LYS A 278 10.41 9.36 11.79
CA LYS A 278 9.81 8.03 11.59
C LYS A 278 10.07 7.12 12.80
N LEU A 279 11.30 7.13 13.34
CA LEU A 279 11.68 6.38 14.54
C LEU A 279 11.00 6.90 15.82
N LEU A 280 10.81 8.22 15.95
CA LEU A 280 10.09 8.81 17.08
C LEU A 280 8.60 8.47 17.04
N ILE A 281 7.95 8.54 15.88
CA ILE A 281 6.55 8.13 15.72
C ILE A 281 6.38 6.62 15.99
N ALA A 282 7.30 5.78 15.48
CA ALA A 282 7.31 4.35 15.79
C ALA A 282 7.57 4.09 17.29
N GLY A 283 8.49 4.83 17.90
CA GLY A 283 8.81 4.76 19.33
C GLY A 283 7.62 5.16 20.21
N GLU A 284 6.91 6.24 19.87
CA GLU A 284 5.68 6.66 20.56
C GLU A 284 4.58 5.59 20.46
N ALA A 285 4.41 4.96 19.30
CA ALA A 285 3.46 3.86 19.13
C ALA A 285 3.82 2.64 19.99
N ILE A 286 5.12 2.30 20.08
CA ILE A 286 5.62 1.19 20.92
C ILE A 286 5.49 1.50 22.41
N VAL A 287 5.79 2.74 22.84
CA VAL A 287 5.63 3.16 24.24
C VAL A 287 4.16 3.15 24.64
N ALA A 288 3.27 3.67 23.80
CA ALA A 288 1.82 3.60 24.02
C ALA A 288 1.28 2.16 24.02
N ALA A 289 1.94 1.22 23.33
CA ALA A 289 1.59 -0.20 23.39
C ALA A 289 1.95 -0.85 24.73
N ARG A 290 3.09 -0.49 25.33
CA ARG A 290 3.62 -1.10 26.57
C ARG A 290 3.03 -0.54 27.87
N TRP A 291 2.36 0.61 27.83
CA TRP A 291 1.78 1.25 29.03
C TRP A 291 0.32 0.88 29.27
N PHE A 292 -0.35 0.27 28.28
CA PHE A 292 -1.75 -0.16 28.34
C PHE A 292 -1.94 -1.68 28.16
N SER A 293 -0.85 -2.45 28.19
CA SER A 293 -0.81 -3.91 28.30
C SER A 293 -0.57 -4.33 29.76
#